data_AF-A0A1H0T6J2-F1
#
_entry.id   AF-A0A1H0T6J2-F1
#
_cell.length_a   1.000
_cell.length_b   1.000
_cell.length_c   1.000
_cell.angle_alpha   90.00
_cell.angle_beta   90.00
_cell.angle_gamma   90.00
#
_symmetry.space_group_name_H-M   'P 1'
#
loop_
_entity.id
_entity.type
_entity.pdbx_description
1 polymer ?
#
loop_
_entity_poly.entity_id
_entity_poly.type
_entity_poly.pdbx_seq_one_letter_code
_entity_poly.pdbx_strand_id
1 'polypeptide(L)'
;MTPATSTTYDLAVLPEGSTLHSVTATPAEASGRTALRVELTDAVTLQGVPHIDYVDMPTFVALPAAFNNGTIEVDILSRLNGKGPSDARAFAGIAYRIAGDLERFEAVYVRPLNGSKASPPSPRDQRAVQYFAYPEWKYERLREKYPDGRYEAGADIGPDEWIHQRSTSTLK
;
A
#
# COMPACT_ATOMS: atom_id res chain seq x y z
N MET A 1 -21.96 -1.77 -25.87
CA MET A 1 -20.96 -1.18 -24.95
C MET A 1 -21.54 -1.25 -23.55
N THR A 2 -21.03 -2.13 -22.69
CA THR A 2 -21.40 -2.12 -21.27
C THR A 2 -20.81 -0.85 -20.67
N PRO A 3 -21.59 0.01 -20.00
CA PRO A 3 -21.05 1.21 -19.37
C PRO A 3 -19.99 0.81 -18.34
N ALA A 4 -18.87 1.55 -18.31
CA ALA A 4 -17.90 1.40 -17.26
C ALA A 4 -18.59 1.67 -15.92
N THR A 5 -18.66 0.68 -15.06
CA THR A 5 -19.20 0.85 -13.71
C THR A 5 -18.10 1.46 -12.86
N SER A 6 -18.35 2.64 -12.28
CA SER A 6 -17.47 3.26 -11.30
C SER A 6 -18.04 3.02 -9.91
N THR A 7 -17.19 2.59 -8.99
CA THR A 7 -17.53 2.44 -7.57
C THR A 7 -16.61 3.36 -6.78
N THR A 8 -17.20 4.22 -5.96
CA THR A 8 -16.48 5.16 -5.10
C THR A 8 -16.82 4.84 -3.65
N TYR A 9 -15.78 4.74 -2.81
CA TYR A 9 -15.92 4.64 -1.36
C TYR A 9 -15.50 5.95 -0.72
N ASP A 10 -16.36 6.49 0.15
CA ASP A 10 -15.95 7.56 1.05
C ASP A 10 -15.08 6.96 2.15
N LEU A 11 -13.80 7.30 2.12
CA LEU A 11 -12.81 6.84 3.09
C LEU A 11 -12.70 7.80 4.29
N ALA A 12 -13.69 8.66 4.58
CA ALA A 12 -13.77 9.34 5.87
C ALA A 12 -14.09 8.37 7.02
N VAL A 13 -14.76 7.26 6.70
CA VAL A 13 -15.10 6.17 7.63
C VAL A 13 -14.78 4.82 7.00
N LEU A 14 -14.76 3.76 7.82
CA LEU A 14 -14.59 2.40 7.31
C LEU A 14 -15.85 2.00 6.52
N PRO A 15 -15.77 1.69 5.20
CA PRO A 15 -16.95 1.29 4.45
C PRO A 15 -17.59 0.02 5.00
N GLU A 16 -18.91 -0.02 5.03
CA GLU A 16 -19.68 -1.19 5.47
C GLU A 16 -19.30 -2.43 4.64
N GLY A 17 -19.14 -3.58 5.29
CA GLY A 17 -18.73 -4.83 4.62
C GLY A 17 -17.22 -4.97 4.41
N SER A 18 -16.41 -4.00 4.84
CA SER A 18 -14.95 -4.12 4.81
C SER A 18 -14.44 -5.12 5.83
N THR A 19 -13.36 -5.83 5.51
CA THR A 19 -12.67 -6.73 6.45
C THR A 19 -11.26 -6.24 6.75
N LEU A 20 -10.82 -6.40 7.99
CA LEU A 20 -9.48 -6.02 8.44
C LEU A 20 -8.57 -7.24 8.51
N HIS A 21 -7.39 -7.16 7.92
CA HIS A 21 -6.38 -8.21 8.01
C HIS A 21 -5.09 -7.62 8.59
N SER A 22 -4.76 -8.00 9.83
CA SER A 22 -3.55 -7.54 10.55
C SER A 22 -3.40 -6.02 10.71
N VAL A 23 -4.49 -5.27 10.54
CA VAL A 23 -4.55 -3.81 10.67
C VAL A 23 -5.72 -3.36 11.55
N THR A 24 -5.63 -2.14 12.06
CA THR A 24 -6.76 -1.36 12.58
C THR A 24 -7.17 -0.33 11.53
N ALA A 25 -8.43 0.10 11.58
CA ALA A 25 -8.95 1.14 10.69
C ALA A 25 -9.89 2.07 11.47
N THR A 26 -9.53 3.35 11.59
CA THR A 26 -10.30 4.34 12.35
C THR A 26 -10.38 5.67 11.61
N PRO A 27 -11.52 6.37 11.63
CA PRO A 27 -11.59 7.76 11.16
C PRO A 27 -10.54 8.63 11.87
N ALA A 28 -9.90 9.53 11.13
CA ALA A 28 -8.92 10.48 11.66
C ALA A 28 -8.83 11.74 10.78
N GLU A 29 -8.38 12.84 11.37
CA GLU A 29 -7.96 14.03 10.63
C GLU A 29 -6.49 13.92 10.24
N ALA A 30 -6.18 14.15 8.96
CA ALA A 30 -4.82 14.18 8.45
C ALA A 30 -4.66 15.34 7.45
N SER A 31 -3.75 16.27 7.76
CA SER A 31 -3.40 17.41 6.90
C SER A 31 -4.63 18.12 6.31
N GLY A 32 -5.62 18.40 7.17
CA GLY A 32 -6.85 19.12 6.82
C GLY A 32 -7.96 18.31 6.14
N ARG A 33 -7.84 16.96 6.09
CA ARG A 33 -8.89 16.07 5.56
C ARG A 33 -9.24 14.99 6.58
N THR A 34 -10.53 14.69 6.71
CA THR A 34 -10.99 13.45 7.33
C THR A 34 -10.65 12.27 6.42
N ALA A 35 -10.06 11.22 6.98
CA ALA A 35 -9.66 10.02 6.27
C ALA A 35 -9.63 8.79 7.18
N LEU A 36 -9.60 7.61 6.58
CA LEU A 36 -9.50 6.33 7.24
C LEU A 36 -8.02 6.08 7.54
N ARG A 37 -7.63 6.24 8.80
CA ARG A 37 -6.30 5.86 9.25
C ARG A 37 -6.23 4.34 9.35
N VAL A 38 -5.31 3.75 8.59
CA VAL A 38 -4.98 2.33 8.62
C VAL A 38 -3.59 2.15 9.21
N GLU A 39 -3.48 1.31 10.24
CA GLU A 39 -2.21 0.98 10.89
C GLU A 39 -2.11 -0.52 11.10
N LEU A 40 -0.90 -1.07 11.11
CA LEU A 40 -0.69 -2.41 11.64
C LEU A 40 -1.22 -2.47 13.08
N THR A 41 -1.77 -3.62 13.47
CA THR A 41 -2.16 -3.82 14.87
C THR A 41 -0.95 -3.67 15.81
N ASP A 42 -1.18 -3.34 17.08
CA ASP A 42 -0.07 -3.26 18.05
C ASP A 42 0.63 -4.62 18.21
N ALA A 43 -0.09 -5.74 18.08
CA ALA A 43 0.51 -7.07 18.09
C ALA A 43 1.55 -7.25 16.97
N VAL A 44 1.19 -6.89 15.73
CA VAL A 44 2.10 -6.98 14.58
C VAL A 44 3.20 -5.93 14.67
N THR A 45 2.88 -4.70 15.08
CA THR A 45 3.85 -3.60 15.15
C THR A 45 4.93 -3.84 16.20
N LEU A 46 4.56 -4.37 17.38
CA LEU A 46 5.46 -4.51 18.51
C LEU A 46 6.14 -5.89 18.59
N GLN A 47 5.51 -6.94 18.07
CA GLN A 47 5.98 -8.32 18.24
C GLN A 47 6.10 -9.10 16.91
N GLY A 48 5.65 -8.52 15.80
CA GLY A 48 5.71 -9.19 14.51
C GLY A 48 7.14 -9.42 14.03
N VAL A 49 7.28 -10.34 13.09
CA VAL A 49 8.53 -10.62 12.39
C VAL A 49 8.41 -10.11 10.95
N PRO A 50 9.38 -9.30 10.46
CA PRO A 50 9.44 -8.92 9.05
C PRO A 50 9.40 -10.16 8.14
N HIS A 51 8.70 -10.07 7.01
CA HIS A 51 8.52 -11.16 6.05
C HIS A 51 7.79 -12.39 6.61
N ILE A 52 7.17 -12.30 7.80
CA ILE A 52 6.19 -13.27 8.32
C ILE A 52 4.87 -12.57 8.65
N ASP A 53 4.93 -11.51 9.46
CA ASP A 53 3.73 -10.80 9.95
C ASP A 53 3.51 -9.45 9.26
N TYR A 54 4.60 -8.82 8.79
CA TYR A 54 4.57 -7.54 8.08
C TYR A 54 5.70 -7.47 7.04
N VAL A 55 5.60 -6.54 6.09
CA VAL A 55 6.39 -6.48 4.83
C VAL A 55 5.93 -7.52 3.80
N ASP A 56 5.34 -7.03 2.70
CA ASP A 56 4.79 -7.85 1.62
C ASP A 56 3.91 -9.00 2.14
N MET A 57 3.05 -8.68 3.12
CA MET A 57 2.08 -9.55 3.76
C MET A 57 0.66 -9.06 3.52
N PRO A 58 -0.38 -9.88 3.76
CA PRO A 58 -1.79 -9.49 3.61
C PRO A 58 -2.26 -8.45 4.66
N THR A 59 -1.48 -7.41 4.95
CA THR A 59 -1.80 -6.39 5.96
C THR A 59 -2.60 -5.24 5.35
N PHE A 60 -3.91 -5.39 5.23
CA PHE A 60 -4.77 -4.41 4.56
C PHE A 60 -6.19 -4.34 5.11
N VAL A 61 -6.89 -3.26 4.73
CA VAL A 61 -8.35 -3.20 4.76
C VAL A 61 -8.85 -3.65 3.38
N ALA A 62 -9.65 -4.71 3.33
CA ALA A 62 -10.31 -5.14 2.11
C ALA A 62 -11.69 -4.48 2.03
N LEU A 63 -11.91 -3.67 1.00
CA LEU A 63 -13.21 -3.08 0.70
C LEU A 63 -14.10 -4.10 -0.01
N PRO A 64 -15.44 -4.04 0.12
CA PRO A 64 -16.37 -4.97 -0.52
C PRO A 64 -16.55 -4.65 -2.02
N ALA A 65 -15.44 -4.60 -2.74
CA ALA A 65 -15.35 -4.22 -4.14
C ALA A 65 -14.86 -5.40 -4.98
N ALA A 66 -15.63 -5.78 -6.00
CA ALA A 66 -15.16 -6.73 -6.99
C ALA A 66 -14.32 -6.01 -8.05
N PHE A 67 -13.02 -6.29 -8.09
CA PHE A 67 -12.10 -5.70 -9.07
C PHE A 67 -11.32 -6.76 -9.84
N ASN A 68 -11.33 -6.67 -11.16
CA ASN A 68 -10.50 -7.49 -12.05
C ASN A 68 -9.61 -6.60 -12.92
N ASN A 69 -10.20 -5.86 -13.85
CA ASN A 69 -9.51 -4.89 -14.70
C ASN A 69 -10.11 -3.50 -14.53
N GLY A 70 -9.28 -2.48 -14.72
CA GLY A 70 -9.71 -1.09 -14.66
C GLY A 70 -8.69 -0.22 -13.96
N THR A 71 -9.18 0.91 -13.48
CA THR A 71 -8.37 1.91 -12.78
C THR A 71 -8.81 1.99 -11.33
N ILE A 72 -7.84 2.02 -10.42
CA ILE A 72 -8.03 2.35 -9.02
C ILE A 72 -7.35 3.69 -8.76
N GLU A 73 -8.09 4.62 -8.18
CA GLU A 73 -7.60 5.95 -7.79
C GLU A 73 -7.85 6.14 -6.29
N VAL A 74 -6.85 6.64 -5.57
CA VAL A 74 -6.93 6.90 -4.14
C VAL A 74 -5.93 7.99 -3.75
N ASP A 75 -6.34 8.85 -2.81
CA ASP A 75 -5.42 9.75 -2.14
C ASP A 75 -4.89 9.08 -0.87
N ILE A 76 -3.57 9.00 -0.75
CA ILE A 76 -2.89 8.37 0.39
C ILE A 76 -1.96 9.39 1.02
N LEU A 77 -1.99 9.50 2.34
CA LEU A 77 -0.98 10.20 3.12
C LEU A 77 -0.38 9.19 4.09
N SER A 78 0.94 9.09 4.12
CA SER A 78 1.64 8.22 5.09
C SER A 78 2.83 8.91 5.73
N ARG A 79 3.06 8.53 6.99
CA ARG A 79 4.13 9.01 7.88
C ARG A 79 4.45 7.94 8.92
N LEU A 80 5.55 8.10 9.64
CA LEU A 80 5.88 7.20 10.75
C LEU A 80 4.93 7.48 11.94
N ASN A 81 4.46 6.41 12.58
CA ASN A 81 3.64 6.49 13.80
C ASN A 81 4.46 6.37 15.10
N GLY A 82 5.79 6.27 14.99
CA GLY A 82 6.70 6.15 16.13
C GLY A 82 6.74 4.78 16.82
N LYS A 83 5.96 3.80 16.35
CA LYS A 83 5.88 2.46 16.94
C LYS A 83 6.68 1.40 16.17
N GLY A 84 6.89 1.61 14.88
CA GLY A 84 7.59 0.66 13.99
C GLY A 84 9.12 0.64 14.16
N PRO A 85 9.81 -0.26 13.46
CA PRO A 85 11.27 -0.36 13.50
C PRO A 85 11.95 0.89 12.94
N SER A 86 13.22 1.11 13.30
CA SER A 86 13.99 2.30 12.91
C SER A 86 14.25 2.43 11.41
N ASP A 87 14.15 1.32 10.68
CA ASP A 87 14.26 1.26 9.23
C ASP A 87 12.92 1.42 8.49
N ALA A 88 11.81 1.65 9.20
CA ALA A 88 10.50 1.90 8.60
C ALA A 88 10.53 3.12 7.66
N ARG A 89 9.81 3.02 6.53
CA ARG A 89 9.79 4.04 5.46
C ARG A 89 8.40 4.58 5.14
N ALA A 90 7.52 4.60 6.14
CA ALA A 90 6.15 5.12 6.04
C ALA A 90 5.33 4.44 4.93
N PHE A 91 5.37 3.11 4.87
CA PHE A 91 4.73 2.31 3.83
C PHE A 91 3.21 2.53 3.80
N ALA A 92 2.65 2.74 2.60
CA ALA A 92 1.22 2.73 2.35
C ALA A 92 0.96 2.43 0.86
N GLY A 93 -0.19 1.86 0.51
CA GLY A 93 -0.44 1.47 -0.88
C GLY A 93 -1.80 0.84 -1.10
N ILE A 94 -1.94 0.24 -2.28
CA ILE A 94 -3.17 -0.40 -2.74
C ILE A 94 -2.88 -1.88 -2.96
N ALA A 95 -3.71 -2.73 -2.37
CA ALA A 95 -3.84 -4.14 -2.77
C ALA A 95 -5.05 -4.29 -3.70
N TYR A 96 -4.93 -5.12 -4.73
CA TYR A 96 -5.98 -5.36 -5.72
C TYR A 96 -5.93 -6.82 -6.23
N ARG A 97 -7.00 -7.24 -6.92
CA ARG A 97 -7.20 -8.66 -7.31
C ARG A 97 -7.06 -9.62 -6.12
N ILE A 98 -7.56 -9.18 -4.96
CA ILE A 98 -7.52 -9.96 -3.72
C ILE A 98 -8.45 -11.16 -3.89
N ALA A 99 -7.89 -12.36 -3.77
CA ALA A 99 -8.66 -13.60 -3.80
C ALA A 99 -9.56 -13.73 -2.56
N GLY A 100 -10.61 -14.54 -2.64
CA GLY A 100 -11.58 -14.68 -1.55
C GLY A 100 -11.01 -15.27 -0.25
N ASP A 101 -9.85 -15.95 -0.32
CA ASP A 101 -9.10 -16.43 0.85
C ASP A 101 -8.12 -15.38 1.41
N LEU A 102 -8.01 -14.20 0.78
CA LEU A 102 -7.09 -13.10 1.10
C LEU A 102 -5.58 -13.46 0.98
N GLU A 103 -5.26 -14.67 0.52
CA GLU A 103 -3.88 -15.20 0.46
C GLU A 103 -3.27 -15.10 -0.94
N ARG A 104 -3.93 -14.42 -1.89
CA ARG A 104 -3.39 -14.09 -3.21
C ARG A 104 -3.86 -12.71 -3.61
N PHE A 105 -2.93 -11.82 -3.92
CA PHE A 105 -3.22 -10.46 -4.35
C PHE A 105 -1.99 -9.83 -5.02
N GLU A 106 -2.24 -8.74 -5.72
CA GLU A 106 -1.20 -7.84 -6.20
C GLU A 106 -1.25 -6.54 -5.42
N ALA A 107 -0.11 -5.88 -5.26
CA ALA A 107 -0.08 -4.60 -4.57
C ALA A 107 0.98 -3.66 -5.15
N VAL A 108 0.67 -2.37 -5.08
CA VAL A 108 1.60 -1.27 -5.35
C VAL A 108 1.61 -0.36 -4.14
N TYR A 109 2.77 -0.20 -3.52
CA TYR A 109 2.95 0.67 -2.37
C TYR A 109 4.00 1.74 -2.61
N VAL A 110 3.86 2.84 -1.86
CA VAL A 110 4.82 3.92 -1.75
C VAL A 110 5.56 3.85 -0.42
N ARG A 111 6.79 4.37 -0.44
CA ARG A 111 7.68 4.58 0.70
C ARG A 111 8.07 6.05 0.68
N PRO A 112 7.31 6.97 1.30
CA PRO A 112 7.60 8.39 1.14
C PRO A 112 8.94 8.84 1.72
N LEU A 113 9.50 8.12 2.70
CA LEU A 113 10.87 8.34 3.17
C LEU A 113 11.94 7.90 2.16
N ASN A 114 11.55 7.22 1.08
CA ASN A 114 12.37 6.94 -0.09
C ASN A 114 12.07 7.88 -1.27
N GLY A 115 11.13 8.82 -1.16
CA GLY A 115 10.85 9.81 -2.20
C GLY A 115 11.87 10.94 -2.26
N SER A 116 11.96 11.63 -3.40
CA SER A 116 12.96 12.70 -3.63
C SER A 116 12.89 13.83 -2.60
N LYS A 117 11.70 14.15 -2.07
CA LYS A 117 11.51 15.20 -1.07
C LYS A 117 12.14 14.86 0.28
N ALA A 118 12.39 13.57 0.55
CA ALA A 118 13.12 13.10 1.72
C ALA A 118 14.65 12.99 1.48
N SER A 119 15.13 13.23 0.25
CA SER A 119 16.53 13.14 -0.15
C SER A 119 17.27 11.87 0.35
N PRO A 120 16.70 10.67 0.16
CA PRO A 120 17.32 9.43 0.63
C PRO A 120 18.58 9.09 -0.20
N PRO A 121 19.54 8.35 0.37
CA PRO A 121 20.73 7.92 -0.37
C PRO A 121 20.40 6.82 -1.38
N SER A 122 21.20 6.70 -2.44
CA SER A 122 21.15 5.55 -3.35
C SER A 122 21.39 4.23 -2.62
N PRO A 123 20.68 3.12 -2.95
CA PRO A 123 19.67 2.99 -4.01
C PRO A 123 18.22 3.28 -3.55
N ARG A 124 18.00 3.93 -2.40
CA ARG A 124 16.64 4.15 -1.86
C ARG A 124 15.84 5.18 -2.64
N ASP A 125 16.50 6.19 -3.19
CA ASP A 125 15.92 7.22 -4.06
C ASP A 125 15.24 6.66 -5.32
N GLN A 126 15.67 5.48 -5.77
CA GLN A 126 15.06 4.75 -6.90
C GLN A 126 13.97 3.76 -6.47
N ARG A 127 13.62 3.77 -5.18
CA ARG A 127 12.78 2.76 -4.53
C ARG A 127 11.69 3.44 -3.71
N ALA A 128 11.08 4.49 -4.23
CA ALA A 128 9.94 5.15 -3.62
C ALA A 128 8.62 4.40 -3.87
N VAL A 129 8.50 3.73 -5.01
CA VAL A 129 7.36 2.89 -5.40
C VAL A 129 7.83 1.45 -5.53
N GLN A 130 7.00 0.49 -5.16
CA GLN A 130 7.22 -0.95 -5.34
C GLN A 130 5.93 -1.64 -5.76
N TYR A 131 6.00 -2.47 -6.79
CA TYR A 131 5.02 -3.51 -7.09
C TYR A 131 5.42 -4.84 -6.45
N PHE A 132 4.46 -5.62 -5.95
CA PHE A 132 4.66 -7.04 -5.63
C PHE A 132 3.39 -7.87 -5.85
N ALA A 133 3.55 -9.20 -5.95
CA ALA A 133 2.45 -10.14 -6.03
C ALA A 133 2.62 -11.24 -4.97
N TYR A 134 1.66 -11.32 -4.05
CA TYR A 134 1.67 -12.25 -2.93
C TYR A 134 1.02 -13.59 -3.34
N PRO A 135 1.55 -14.75 -2.88
CA PRO A 135 2.65 -14.90 -1.93
C PRO A 135 4.05 -14.99 -2.56
N GLU A 136 4.12 -15.31 -3.84
CA GLU A 136 5.35 -15.83 -4.44
C GLU A 136 6.34 -14.76 -4.91
N TRP A 137 5.87 -13.57 -5.27
CA TRP A 137 6.60 -12.50 -5.94
C TRP A 137 6.72 -11.25 -5.05
N LYS A 138 7.25 -11.45 -3.85
CA LYS A 138 7.66 -10.38 -2.92
C LYS A 138 8.87 -9.61 -3.46
N TYR A 139 9.13 -8.43 -2.91
CA TYR A 139 10.16 -7.51 -3.39
C TYR A 139 11.55 -8.17 -3.48
N GLU A 140 11.90 -9.04 -2.54
CA GLU A 140 13.20 -9.73 -2.49
C GLU A 140 13.41 -10.60 -3.73
N ARG A 141 12.43 -11.46 -4.02
CA ARG A 141 12.45 -12.31 -5.22
C ARG A 141 12.42 -11.47 -6.49
N LEU A 142 11.63 -10.39 -6.52
CA LEU A 142 11.56 -9.51 -7.69
C LEU A 142 12.92 -8.89 -7.98
N ARG A 143 13.63 -8.39 -6.96
CA ARG A 143 14.99 -7.85 -7.12
C ARG A 143 16.00 -8.92 -7.56
N GLU A 144 15.87 -10.16 -7.06
CA GLU A 144 16.74 -11.26 -7.45
C GLU A 144 16.51 -11.67 -8.92
N LYS A 145 15.25 -11.85 -9.33
CA LYS A 145 14.91 -12.34 -10.68
C LYS A 145 14.94 -11.24 -11.74
N TYR A 146 14.73 -9.99 -11.33
CA TYR A 146 14.69 -8.80 -12.19
C TYR A 146 15.56 -7.69 -11.58
N PRO A 147 16.90 -7.87 -11.59
CA PRO A 147 17.83 -6.92 -10.98
C PRO A 147 17.88 -5.57 -11.70
N ASP A 148 17.25 -5.46 -12.88
CA ASP A 148 17.06 -4.20 -13.59
C ASP A 148 16.05 -3.25 -12.91
N GLY A 149 15.38 -3.71 -11.85
CA GLY A 149 14.54 -2.87 -10.99
C GLY A 149 13.20 -2.48 -11.62
N ARG A 150 12.73 -3.16 -12.67
CA ARG A 150 11.51 -2.81 -13.42
C ARG A 150 10.19 -2.81 -12.61
N TYR A 151 10.24 -3.28 -11.35
CA TYR A 151 9.11 -3.31 -10.42
C TYR A 151 9.24 -2.28 -9.28
N GLU A 152 10.26 -1.42 -9.35
CA GLU A 152 10.50 -0.30 -8.45
C GLU A 152 10.68 0.99 -9.25
N ALA A 153 10.40 2.13 -8.62
CA ALA A 153 10.68 3.43 -9.19
C ALA A 153 10.95 4.47 -8.11
N GLY A 154 11.72 5.51 -8.44
CA GLY A 154 11.71 6.76 -7.68
C GLY A 154 10.39 7.52 -7.85
N ALA A 155 10.10 8.44 -6.95
CA ALA A 155 8.91 9.29 -7.02
C ALA A 155 9.12 10.63 -6.31
N ASP A 156 8.45 11.66 -6.81
CA ASP A 156 8.43 13.00 -6.21
C ASP A 156 7.42 13.11 -5.05
N ILE A 157 7.73 12.40 -3.98
CA ILE A 157 6.89 12.29 -2.79
C ILE A 157 7.72 12.49 -1.50
N GLY A 158 7.04 12.81 -0.42
CA GLY A 158 7.59 12.93 0.94
C GLY A 158 6.61 12.44 2.00
N PRO A 159 7.07 12.25 3.24
CA PRO A 159 6.17 11.90 4.33
C PRO A 159 5.22 13.07 4.65
N ASP A 160 4.05 12.75 5.21
CA ASP A 160 3.07 13.73 5.71
C ASP A 160 2.45 14.66 4.66
N GLU A 161 2.43 14.24 3.39
CA GLU A 161 1.69 14.90 2.32
C GLU A 161 0.72 13.95 1.63
N TRP A 162 -0.31 14.52 1.01
CA TRP A 162 -1.28 13.78 0.22
C TRP A 162 -0.70 13.42 -1.15
N ILE A 163 -0.67 12.12 -1.45
CA ILE A 163 -0.19 11.53 -2.70
C ILE A 163 -1.41 10.96 -3.43
N HIS A 164 -1.67 11.44 -4.64
CA HIS A 164 -2.69 10.84 -5.51
C HIS A 164 -2.09 9.63 -6.24
N GLN A 165 -2.54 8.43 -5.91
CA GLN A 165 -2.10 7.19 -6.53
C GLN A 165 -3.17 6.69 -7.52
N ARG A 166 -2.72 6.44 -8.76
CA ARG A 166 -3.53 5.86 -9.83
C ARG A 166 -2.88 4.57 -10.33
N SER A 167 -3.56 3.44 -10.19
CA SER A 167 -3.12 2.14 -10.69
C SER A 167 -4.06 1.66 -11.80
N THR A 168 -3.52 1.22 -12.93
CA THR A 168 -4.30 0.65 -14.04
C THR A 168 -3.91 -0.81 -14.20
N SER A 169 -4.90 -1.70 -14.05
CA SER A 169 -4.73 -3.15 -14.26
C SER A 169 -5.44 -3.58 -15.53
N THR A 170 -4.72 -4.28 -16.39
CA THR A 170 -5.23 -4.85 -17.65
C THR A 170 -4.86 -6.33 -17.72
N LEU A 171 -5.68 -7.15 -18.39
CA LEU A 171 -5.28 -8.49 -18.79
C LEU A 171 -4.20 -8.36 -19.86
N LYS A 172 -3.13 -9.15 -19.73
CA LYS A 172 -2.27 -9.49 -20.86
C LYS A 172 -2.85 -10.68 -21.61
#